data_AF-A0A355A7T3-F1
#
_entry.id   AF-A0A355A7T3-F1
#
_cell.length_a   1.000
_cell.length_b   1.000
_cell.length_c   1.000
_cell.angle_alpha   90.00
_cell.angle_beta   90.00
_cell.angle_gamma   90.00
#
_symmetry.space_group_name_H-M   'P 1'
#
loop_
_entity.id
_entity.type
_entity.pdbx_description
1 polymer ?
#
loop_
_entity_poly.entity_id
_entity_poly.type
_entity_poly.pdbx_seq_one_letter_code
_entity_poly.pdbx_strand_id
1 'polypeptide(L)'
;MEGQQHTLPKREELPREYRWNLEHLYSSLQDWEEDLKTVEKLVQEFESYQGKVNESAATLLTVLTIKDNLGRLIDKVFVYARMKRDENNADSLSQAMTERAQSLAVRVGARISFFLPEVMTIPQSRLKEYFLEEPDLELYRHFFTDITRRK
;
A
#
# COMPACT_ATOMS: atom_id res chain seq x y z
N MET A 1 -4.18 -4.02 -56.01
CA MET A 1 -3.29 -3.91 -54.83
C MET A 1 -4.13 -4.27 -53.62
N GLU A 2 -4.13 -5.55 -53.25
CA GLU A 2 -4.82 -6.02 -52.04
C GLU A 2 -4.02 -5.57 -50.83
N GLY A 3 -4.57 -4.63 -50.06
CA GLY A 3 -3.97 -4.19 -48.81
C GLY A 3 -4.01 -5.36 -47.83
N GLN A 4 -2.85 -5.96 -47.55
CA GLN A 4 -2.71 -6.92 -46.47
C GLN A 4 -3.12 -6.24 -45.17
N GLN A 5 -4.28 -6.62 -44.62
CA GLN A 5 -4.66 -6.27 -43.26
C GLN A 5 -3.68 -6.96 -42.31
N HIS A 6 -2.65 -6.24 -41.87
CA HIS A 6 -1.87 -6.68 -40.72
C HIS A 6 -2.70 -6.47 -39.46
N THR A 7 -3.26 -7.57 -38.94
CA THR A 7 -3.80 -7.59 -37.58
C THR A 7 -2.65 -7.47 -36.60
N LEU A 8 -2.69 -6.44 -35.74
CA LEU A 8 -1.72 -6.30 -34.66
C LEU A 8 -1.83 -7.51 -33.73
N PRO A 9 -0.70 -8.14 -33.35
CA PRO A 9 -0.71 -9.29 -32.46
C PRO A 9 -1.23 -8.88 -31.09
N LYS A 10 -1.97 -9.78 -30.44
CA LYS A 10 -2.38 -9.58 -29.06
C LYS A 10 -1.18 -9.64 -28.13
N ARG A 11 -1.27 -8.99 -26.96
CA ARG A 11 -0.21 -9.01 -25.94
C ARG A 11 0.20 -10.43 -25.54
N GLU A 12 -0.77 -11.34 -25.46
CA GLU A 12 -0.59 -12.77 -25.14
C GLU A 12 0.18 -13.56 -26.21
N GLU A 13 0.22 -13.06 -27.45
CA GLU A 13 0.88 -13.70 -28.59
C GLU A 13 2.37 -13.31 -28.70
N LEU A 14 2.80 -12.25 -28.00
CA LEU A 14 4.20 -11.80 -27.99
C LEU A 14 5.09 -12.78 -27.21
N PRO A 15 6.35 -13.03 -27.63
CA PRO A 15 7.30 -13.82 -26.84
C PRO A 15 7.44 -13.33 -25.39
N ARG A 16 7.67 -14.25 -24.44
CA ARG A 16 7.76 -13.93 -22.99
C ARG A 16 8.78 -12.83 -22.69
N GLU A 17 9.90 -12.80 -23.40
CA GLU A 17 10.97 -11.79 -23.26
C GLU A 17 10.54 -10.35 -23.55
N TYR A 18 9.43 -10.17 -24.29
CA TYR A 18 8.85 -8.86 -24.58
C TYR A 18 7.63 -8.53 -23.70
N ARG A 19 7.32 -9.38 -22.71
CA ARG A 19 6.21 -9.21 -21.76
C ARG A 19 6.75 -8.90 -20.37
N TRP A 20 5.95 -8.22 -19.57
CA TRP A 20 6.28 -7.99 -18.17
C TRP A 20 6.24 -9.31 -17.40
N ASN A 21 7.19 -9.52 -16.48
CA ASN A 21 7.17 -10.67 -15.60
C ASN A 21 6.47 -10.34 -14.29
N LEU A 22 5.13 -10.32 -14.33
CA LEU A 22 4.30 -10.01 -13.17
C LEU A 22 4.28 -11.13 -12.10
N GLU A 23 4.78 -12.33 -12.45
CA GLU A 23 4.92 -13.46 -11.52
C GLU A 23 5.89 -13.13 -10.36
N HIS A 24 6.78 -12.15 -10.55
CA HIS A 24 7.65 -11.64 -9.48
C HIS A 24 6.89 -10.86 -8.39
N LEU A 25 5.70 -10.32 -8.69
CA LEU A 25 4.85 -9.66 -7.70
C LEU A 25 3.90 -10.68 -7.06
N TYR A 26 3.23 -11.48 -7.89
CA TYR A 26 2.31 -12.53 -7.48
C TYR A 26 2.40 -13.72 -8.43
N SER A 27 2.73 -14.89 -7.88
CA SER A 27 2.79 -16.13 -8.65
C SER A 27 1.42 -16.59 -9.11
N SER A 28 0.35 -16.19 -8.41
CA SER A 28 -1.02 -16.54 -8.73
C SER A 28 -2.02 -15.44 -8.33
N LEU A 29 -3.23 -15.54 -8.89
CA LEU A 29 -4.35 -14.70 -8.44
C LEU A 29 -4.70 -14.97 -6.97
N GLN A 30 -4.55 -16.20 -6.49
CA GLN A 30 -4.82 -16.55 -5.10
C GLN A 30 -3.89 -15.79 -4.14
N ASP A 31 -2.61 -15.67 -4.47
CA ASP A 31 -1.65 -14.92 -3.64
C ASP A 31 -2.03 -13.45 -3.53
N TRP A 32 -2.54 -12.87 -4.62
CA TRP A 32 -3.06 -11.50 -4.63
C TRP A 32 -4.33 -11.36 -3.77
N GLU A 33 -5.23 -12.35 -3.82
CA GLU A 33 -6.43 -12.35 -2.97
C GLU A 33 -6.11 -12.55 -1.48
N GLU A 34 -5.09 -13.33 -1.13
CA GLU A 34 -4.64 -13.44 0.25
C GLU A 34 -4.05 -12.11 0.77
N ASP A 35 -3.28 -11.39 -0.05
CA ASP A 35 -2.78 -10.06 0.33
C ASP A 35 -3.92 -9.06 0.56
N LEU A 36 -5.03 -9.12 -0.20
CA LEU A 36 -6.23 -8.31 0.10
C LEU A 36 -6.79 -8.59 1.50
N LYS A 37 -6.85 -9.87 1.90
CA LYS A 37 -7.31 -10.28 3.23
C LYS A 37 -6.33 -9.85 4.32
N THR A 38 -5.03 -9.92 4.03
CA THR A 38 -3.97 -9.44 4.94
C THR A 38 -4.09 -7.95 5.18
N VAL A 39 -4.35 -7.15 4.14
CA VAL A 39 -4.62 -5.71 4.29
C VAL A 39 -5.79 -5.48 5.23
N GLU A 40 -6.91 -6.18 5.04
CA GLU A 40 -8.09 -6.02 5.89
C GLU A 40 -7.79 -6.32 7.38
N LYS A 41 -7.02 -7.38 7.66
CA LYS A 41 -6.58 -7.72 9.03
C LYS A 41 -5.68 -6.63 9.63
N LEU A 42 -4.69 -6.16 8.86
CA LEU A 42 -3.77 -5.11 9.32
C LEU A 42 -4.48 -3.79 9.58
N VAL A 43 -5.53 -3.45 8.80
CA VAL A 43 -6.31 -2.24 9.07
C VAL A 43 -7.12 -2.38 10.37
N GLN A 44 -7.70 -3.55 10.62
CA GLN A 44 -8.41 -3.80 11.89
C GLN A 44 -7.47 -3.70 13.09
N GLU A 45 -6.25 -4.24 12.96
CA GLU A 45 -5.21 -4.09 13.96
C GLU A 45 -4.82 -2.62 14.15
N PHE A 46 -4.60 -1.89 13.05
CA PHE A 46 -4.27 -0.47 13.08
C PHE A 46 -5.34 0.37 13.78
N GLU A 47 -6.62 0.15 13.47
CA GLU A 47 -7.75 0.84 14.10
C GLU A 47 -7.84 0.59 15.60
N SER A 48 -7.38 -0.56 16.09
CA SER A 48 -7.38 -0.87 17.53
C SER A 48 -6.48 0.07 18.36
N TYR A 49 -5.58 0.80 17.68
CA TYR A 49 -4.71 1.83 18.25
C TYR A 49 -5.29 3.24 18.19
N GLN A 50 -6.50 3.44 17.68
CA GLN A 50 -7.14 4.75 17.71
C GLN A 50 -7.28 5.28 19.14
N GLY A 51 -6.84 6.51 19.37
CA GLY A 51 -6.73 7.14 20.68
C GLY A 51 -5.56 6.67 21.53
N LYS A 52 -4.76 5.72 21.04
CA LYS A 52 -3.66 5.06 21.78
C LYS A 52 -2.28 5.30 21.17
N VAL A 53 -2.20 5.97 20.02
CA VAL A 53 -0.93 6.17 19.28
C VAL A 53 0.17 6.81 20.14
N ASN A 54 -0.21 7.63 21.11
CA ASN A 54 0.70 8.32 22.03
C ASN A 54 0.78 7.66 23.43
N GLU A 55 0.37 6.41 23.60
CA GLU A 55 0.46 5.74 24.91
C GLU A 55 1.92 5.49 25.33
N SER A 56 2.78 5.06 24.41
CA SER A 56 4.19 4.77 24.65
C SER A 56 5.02 4.84 23.37
N ALA A 57 6.36 4.91 23.50
CA ALA A 57 7.28 4.85 22.36
C ALA A 57 7.13 3.54 21.56
N ALA A 58 6.96 2.41 22.25
CA ALA A 58 6.74 1.10 21.65
C ALA A 58 5.39 1.03 20.89
N THR A 59 4.33 1.62 21.44
CA THR A 59 3.03 1.72 20.75
C THR A 59 3.17 2.53 19.46
N LEU A 60 3.85 3.68 19.53
CA LEU A 60 4.09 4.53 18.36
C LEU A 60 4.88 3.80 17.28
N LEU A 61 5.95 3.09 17.65
CA LEU A 61 6.74 2.28 16.71
C LEU A 61 5.90 1.18 16.06
N THR A 62 5.08 0.49 16.86
CA THR A 62 4.19 -0.58 16.38
C THR A 62 3.22 -0.04 15.33
N VAL A 63 2.54 1.07 15.63
CA VAL A 63 1.58 1.70 14.71
C VAL A 63 2.27 2.15 13.42
N LEU A 64 3.45 2.77 13.51
CA LEU A 64 4.23 3.18 12.34
C LEU A 64 4.62 1.98 11.46
N THR A 65 5.03 0.89 12.08
CA THR A 65 5.40 -0.35 11.37
C THR A 65 4.20 -0.97 10.66
N ILE A 66 3.04 -1.04 11.32
CA ILE A 66 1.79 -1.50 10.70
C ILE A 66 1.41 -0.59 9.52
N LYS A 67 1.55 0.73 9.68
CA LYS A 67 1.29 1.70 8.60
C LYS A 67 2.15 1.45 7.37
N ASP A 68 3.44 1.19 7.55
CA ASP A 68 4.36 0.92 6.44
C ASP A 68 4.06 -0.42 5.77
N ASN A 69 3.71 -1.44 6.54
CA ASN A 69 3.27 -2.73 6.01
C ASN A 69 1.98 -2.59 5.19
N LEU A 70 1.01 -1.83 5.69
CA LEU A 70 -0.21 -1.50 4.97
C LEU A 70 0.08 -0.78 3.65
N GLY A 71 0.91 0.27 3.69
CA GLY A 71 1.29 1.03 2.49
C GLY A 71 1.93 0.13 1.43
N ARG A 72 2.93 -0.67 1.82
CA ARG A 72 3.62 -1.60 0.91
C ARG A 72 2.67 -2.62 0.28
N LEU A 73 1.75 -3.21 1.06
CA LEU A 73 0.81 -4.20 0.55
C LEU A 73 -0.24 -3.57 -0.38
N ILE A 74 -0.79 -2.42 -0.01
CA ILE A 74 -1.77 -1.70 -0.85
C ILE A 74 -1.14 -1.32 -2.18
N ASP A 75 0.08 -0.79 -2.16
CA ASP A 75 0.83 -0.45 -3.38
C ASP A 75 1.07 -1.68 -4.23
N LYS A 76 1.54 -2.79 -3.64
CA LYS A 76 1.79 -4.05 -4.35
C LYS A 76 0.53 -4.60 -5.03
N VAL A 77 -0.57 -4.67 -4.28
CA VAL A 77 -1.89 -5.12 -4.77
C VAL A 77 -2.37 -4.25 -5.92
N PHE A 78 -2.28 -2.93 -5.77
CA PHE A 78 -2.74 -1.96 -6.77
C PHE A 78 -1.88 -1.99 -8.03
N VAL A 79 -0.55 -1.96 -7.89
CA VAL A 79 0.39 -1.98 -9.01
C VAL A 79 0.22 -3.25 -9.83
N TYR A 80 0.11 -4.42 -9.20
CA TYR A 80 -0.12 -5.67 -9.93
C TYR A 80 -1.40 -5.63 -10.76
N ALA A 81 -2.53 -5.24 -10.16
CA ALA A 81 -3.81 -5.16 -10.85
C ALA A 81 -3.78 -4.12 -12.00
N ARG A 82 -3.15 -2.96 -11.77
CA ARG A 82 -3.02 -1.90 -12.77
C ARG A 82 -2.16 -2.35 -13.95
N MET A 83 -1.03 -3.01 -13.67
CA MET A 83 -0.12 -3.53 -14.70
C MET A 83 -0.80 -4.61 -15.55
N LYS A 84 -1.56 -5.53 -14.92
CA LYS A 84 -2.41 -6.50 -15.62
C LYS A 84 -3.40 -5.83 -16.57
N ARG A 85 -4.06 -4.76 -16.11
CA ARG A 85 -4.98 -3.98 -16.96
C ARG A 85 -4.27 -3.27 -18.11
N ASP A 86 -3.04 -2.81 -17.91
CA ASP A 86 -2.24 -2.18 -18.97
C ASP A 86 -1.76 -3.19 -20.04
N GLU A 87 -1.68 -4.49 -19.72
CA GLU A 87 -1.43 -5.56 -20.71
C GLU A 87 -2.59 -5.71 -21.69
N ASN A 88 -3.83 -5.62 -21.21
CA ASN A 88 -5.04 -5.65 -22.02
C ASN A 88 -6.20 -4.90 -21.33
N ASN A 89 -6.49 -3.69 -21.81
CA ASN A 89 -7.56 -2.87 -21.24
C ASN A 89 -8.97 -3.42 -21.48
N ALA A 90 -9.17 -4.42 -22.35
CA ALA A 90 -10.45 -5.07 -22.58
C ALA A 90 -10.68 -6.32 -21.71
N ASP A 91 -9.68 -6.73 -20.91
CA ASP A 91 -9.81 -7.86 -20.00
C ASP A 91 -10.64 -7.49 -18.77
N SER A 92 -11.82 -8.11 -18.64
CA SER A 92 -12.77 -7.82 -17.55
C SER A 92 -12.24 -8.22 -16.19
N LEU A 93 -11.39 -9.26 -16.11
CA LEU A 93 -10.78 -9.70 -14.86
C LEU A 93 -9.83 -8.62 -14.32
N SER A 94 -8.92 -8.14 -15.15
CA SER A 94 -7.96 -7.08 -14.77
C SER A 94 -8.63 -5.75 -14.44
N GLN A 95 -9.73 -5.42 -15.11
CA GLN A 95 -10.58 -4.28 -14.76
C GLN A 95 -11.15 -4.44 -13.34
N ALA A 96 -11.83 -5.57 -13.07
CA ALA A 96 -12.41 -5.85 -11.75
C ALA A 96 -11.36 -5.88 -10.63
N MET A 97 -10.17 -6.42 -10.90
CA MET A 97 -9.06 -6.40 -9.95
C MET A 97 -8.60 -4.97 -9.63
N THR A 98 -8.48 -4.12 -10.65
CA THR A 98 -8.07 -2.72 -10.49
C THR A 98 -9.10 -1.96 -9.65
N GLU A 99 -10.39 -2.15 -9.93
CA GLU A 99 -11.49 -1.53 -9.16
C GLU A 99 -11.49 -2.01 -7.70
N ARG A 100 -11.31 -3.32 -7.46
CA ARG A 100 -11.20 -3.89 -6.10
C ARG A 100 -10.03 -3.28 -5.33
N ALA A 101 -8.86 -3.17 -5.96
CA ALA A 101 -7.67 -2.58 -5.34
C ALA A 101 -7.86 -1.09 -5.03
N GLN A 102 -8.43 -0.33 -5.97
CA GLN A 102 -8.71 1.09 -5.76
C GLN A 102 -9.74 1.32 -4.64
N SER A 103 -10.81 0.53 -4.64
CA SER A 103 -11.84 0.59 -3.60
C SER A 103 -11.27 0.23 -2.22
N LEU A 104 -10.40 -0.79 -2.15
CA LEU A 104 -9.68 -1.14 -0.93
C LEU A 104 -8.83 0.04 -0.43
N ALA A 105 -8.00 0.65 -1.29
CA ALA A 105 -7.14 1.77 -0.91
C ALA A 105 -7.93 2.95 -0.34
N VAL A 106 -9.08 3.30 -0.94
CA VAL A 106 -9.96 4.35 -0.43
C VAL A 106 -10.52 4.00 0.96
N ARG A 107 -11.01 2.76 1.14
CA ARG A 107 -11.53 2.32 2.45
C ARG A 107 -10.46 2.31 3.52
N VAL A 108 -9.26 1.81 3.21
CA VAL A 108 -8.14 1.83 4.17
C VAL A 108 -7.78 3.26 4.53
N GLY A 109 -7.62 4.14 3.54
CA GLY A 109 -7.29 5.55 3.78
C GLY A 109 -8.28 6.25 4.70
N ALA A 110 -9.58 5.97 4.56
CA ALA A 110 -10.60 6.49 5.47
C ALA A 110 -10.42 5.96 6.90
N ARG A 111 -10.21 4.65 7.06
CA ARG A 111 -10.08 3.96 8.36
C ARG A 111 -8.85 4.37 9.15
N ILE A 112 -7.73 4.65 8.48
CA ILE A 112 -6.48 5.06 9.13
C ILE A 112 -6.32 6.58 9.25
N SER A 113 -7.31 7.37 8.78
CA SER A 113 -7.22 8.83 8.71
C SER A 113 -7.02 9.53 10.07
N PHE A 114 -7.39 8.88 11.17
CA PHE A 114 -7.18 9.39 12.53
C PHE A 114 -5.71 9.52 12.93
N PHE A 115 -4.83 8.72 12.31
CA PHE A 115 -3.43 8.59 12.71
C PHE A 115 -2.68 9.91 12.64
N LEU A 116 -2.78 10.63 11.51
CA LEU A 116 -2.01 11.85 11.31
C LEU A 116 -2.42 12.95 12.31
N PRO A 117 -3.73 13.25 12.52
CA PRO A 117 -4.17 14.13 13.60
C PRO A 117 -3.63 13.73 14.98
N GLU A 118 -3.73 12.45 15.34
CA GLU A 118 -3.27 11.97 16.65
C GLU A 118 -1.76 12.15 16.84
N VAL A 119 -0.95 11.76 15.84
CA VAL A 119 0.50 11.97 15.89
C VAL A 119 0.85 13.46 16.00
N MET A 120 0.10 14.32 15.31
CA MET A 120 0.31 15.77 15.40
C MET A 120 -0.01 16.34 16.79
N THR A 121 -0.75 15.64 17.65
CA THR A 121 -0.98 16.07 19.04
C THR A 121 0.21 15.78 19.97
N ILE A 122 1.16 14.93 19.57
CA ILE A 122 2.31 14.56 20.40
C ILE A 122 3.21 15.79 20.62
N PRO A 123 3.47 16.21 21.88
CA PRO A 123 4.40 17.30 22.15
C PRO A 123 5.83 16.97 21.73
N GLN A 124 6.58 17.96 21.25
CA GLN A 124 7.97 17.75 20.81
C GLN A 124 8.88 17.22 21.93
N SER A 125 8.64 17.61 23.19
CA SER A 125 9.39 17.09 24.34
C SER A 125 9.19 15.59 24.51
N ARG A 126 7.94 15.13 24.49
CA ARG A 126 7.57 13.70 24.58
C ARG A 126 8.11 12.90 23.40
N LEU A 127 8.07 13.46 22.18
CA LEU A 127 8.63 12.79 21.02
C LEU A 127 10.17 12.63 21.15
N LYS A 128 10.87 13.61 21.73
CA LYS A 128 12.31 13.47 22.03
C LYS A 128 12.57 12.35 23.04
N GLU A 129 11.73 12.22 24.06
CA GLU A 129 11.80 11.11 25.03
C GLU A 129 11.60 9.76 24.33
N TYR A 130 10.62 9.66 23.43
CA TYR A 130 10.37 8.43 22.67
C TYR A 130 11.56 8.00 21.80
N PHE A 131 12.27 8.93 21.16
CA PHE A 131 13.50 8.58 20.43
C PHE A 131 14.63 8.05 21.33
N LEU A 132 14.62 8.38 22.63
CA LEU A 132 15.60 7.86 23.59
C LEU A 132 15.18 6.50 24.14
N GLU A 133 13.87 6.30 24.37
CA GLU A 133 13.30 5.05 24.87
C GLU A 133 13.29 3.94 23.82
N GLU A 134 13.01 4.30 22.56
CA GLU A 134 12.87 3.36 21.44
C GLU A 134 13.74 3.80 20.25
N PRO A 135 15.01 3.37 20.18
CA PRO A 135 15.94 3.77 19.13
C PRO A 135 15.47 3.43 17.71
N ASP A 136 14.64 2.40 17.53
CA ASP A 136 14.10 2.01 16.22
C ASP A 136 13.18 3.09 15.63
N LEU A 137 12.64 4.01 16.46
CA LEU A 137 11.90 5.17 15.97
C LEU A 137 12.76 6.11 15.11
N GLU A 138 14.08 6.03 15.18
CA GLU A 138 15.00 6.83 14.37
C GLU A 138 14.72 6.69 12.86
N LEU A 139 14.28 5.51 12.41
CA LEU A 139 13.86 5.26 11.02
C LEU A 139 12.78 6.26 10.56
N TYR A 140 11.98 6.75 11.50
CA TYR A 140 10.85 7.66 11.27
C TYR A 140 11.18 9.12 11.56
N ARG A 141 12.43 9.48 11.90
CA ARG A 141 12.80 10.87 12.21
C ARG A 141 12.44 11.84 11.09
N HIS A 142 12.65 11.46 9.84
CA HIS A 142 12.30 12.29 8.70
C HIS A 142 10.78 12.53 8.61
N PHE A 143 9.97 11.48 8.79
CA PHE A 143 8.52 11.59 8.84
C PHE A 143 8.06 12.59 9.92
N PHE A 144 8.58 12.48 11.14
CA PHE A 144 8.26 13.41 12.23
C PHE A 144 8.71 14.86 11.98
N THR A 145 9.87 15.03 11.34
CA THR A 145 10.38 16.34 10.94
C THR A 145 9.45 17.00 9.93
N ASP A 146 9.00 16.24 8.94
CA ASP A 146 8.12 16.72 7.87
C ASP A 146 6.74 17.13 8.38
N ILE A 147 6.12 16.34 9.25
CA ILE A 147 4.81 16.69 9.82
C ILE A 147 4.89 17.91 10.75
N THR A 148 6.03 18.10 11.43
CA THR A 148 6.24 19.25 12.33
C THR A 148 6.46 20.54 11.54
N ARG A 149 7.12 20.46 10.37
CA ARG A 149 7.31 21.61 9.46
C ARG A 149 6.01 22.11 8.82
N ARG A 150 5.00 21.25 8.73
CA ARG A 150 3.69 21.57 8.13
C ARG A 150 2.70 22.20 9.13
N LYS A 151 3.07 22.32 10.41
CA LYS A 151 2.36 23.15 11.40
C LYS A 151 2.73 24.61 11.23
#